data_AF-A0A1Y3N184-F1
#
_entry.id   AF-A0A1Y3N184-F1
#
_cell.length_a   1.000
_cell.length_b   1.000
_cell.length_c   1.000
_cell.angle_alpha   90.00
_cell.angle_beta   90.00
_cell.angle_gamma   90.00
#
_symmetry.space_group_name_H-M   'P 1'
#
loop_
_entity.id
_entity.type
_entity.pdbx_description
1 polymer ?
#
loop_
_entity_poly.entity_id
_entity_poly.type
_entity_poly.pdbx_seq_one_letter_code
_entity_poly.pdbx_strand_id
1 'polypeptide(L)' 'MHDIAIGIYHLHNNRIIHGDLKSDNVLITDNGTPKICDFGLSVYLSNWKKYLFIIQ' A
#
# COMPACT_ATOMS: atom_id res chain seq x y z
N MET A 1 13.46 -0.64 -3.08
CA MET A 1 12.17 -1.23 -3.50
C MET A 1 11.60 -2.22 -2.47
N HIS A 2 12.45 -2.96 -1.75
CA HIS A 2 12.03 -3.89 -0.68
C HIS A 2 11.13 -3.27 0.40
N ASP A 3 11.49 -2.11 0.95
CA ASP A 3 10.74 -1.50 2.06
C ASP A 3 9.34 -1.02 1.66
N ILE A 4 9.16 -0.58 0.41
CA ILE A 4 7.84 -0.25 -0.13
C ILE A 4 6.98 -1.50 -0.30
N ALA A 5 7.56 -2.61 -0.75
CA ALA A 5 6.83 -3.88 -0.82
C ALA A 5 6.39 -4.35 0.57
N ILE A 6 7.22 -4.17 1.60
CA ILE A 6 6.84 -4.45 3.00
C ILE A 6 5.70 -3.53 3.45
N GLY A 7 5.77 -2.24 3.14
CA GLY A 7 4.72 -1.28 3.46
C GLY A 7 3.37 -1.65 2.82
N ILE A 8 3.38 -2.02 1.54
CA ILE A 8 2.16 -2.48 0.83
C ILE A 8 1.64 -3.79 1.40
N TYR A 9 2.52 -4.76 1.68
CA TYR A 9 2.13 -5.99 2.33
C TYR A 9 1.46 -5.73 3.69
N HIS A 10 1.99 -4.79 4.47
CA HIS A 10 1.37 -4.37 5.73
C HIS A 10 -0.01 -3.75 5.52
N LEU A 11 -0.20 -2.87 4.54
CA LEU A 11 -1.52 -2.31 4.23
C LEU A 11 -2.52 -3.42 3.85
N HIS A 12 -2.10 -4.35 3.00
CA HIS A 12 -2.95 -5.45 2.56
C HIS A 12 -3.34 -6.38 3.71
N ASN A 13 -2.42 -6.67 4.65
CA ASN A 13 -2.75 -7.44 5.86
C ASN A 13 -3.76 -6.73 6.77
N ASN A 14 -3.77 -5.39 6.76
CA ASN A 14 -4.75 -4.57 7.48
C ASN A 14 -6.01 -4.27 6.68
N ARG A 15 -6.20 -4.97 5.58
CA ARG A 15 -7.33 -4.84 4.67
C ARG A 15 -7.47 -3.47 3.99
N ILE A 16 -6.35 -2.80 3.74
CA ILE A 16 -6.31 -1.48 3.07
C ILE A 16 -5.67 -1.63 1.71
N ILE A 17 -6.36 -1.21 0.65
CA ILE A 17 -5.76 -0.99 -0.67
C ILE A 17 -5.35 0.48 -0.75
N HIS A 18 -4.11 0.77 -1.17
CA HIS A 18 -3.63 2.14 -1.34
C HIS A 18 -4.35 2.90 -2.48
N GLY A 19 -4.50 2.24 -3.63
CA GLY A 19 -5.25 2.76 -4.79
C GLY A 19 -4.44 3.61 -5.77
N ASP A 20 -3.39 4.30 -5.30
CA ASP A 20 -2.55 5.18 -6.15
C ASP A 20 -1.05 5.05 -5.83
N LEU A 21 -0.51 3.83 -5.88
CA LEU A 21 0.91 3.62 -5.59
C LEU A 21 1.79 4.02 -6.80
N LYS A 22 2.57 5.08 -6.62
CA LYS A 22 3.55 5.61 -7.58
C LYS A 22 4.73 6.24 -6.84
N SER A 23 5.81 6.55 -7.55
CA SER A 23 7.00 7.19 -6.96
C SER A 23 6.69 8.50 -6.25
N ASP A 24 5.76 9.29 -6.78
CA ASP A 24 5.38 10.59 -6.22
C ASP A 24 4.70 10.45 -4.85
N ASN A 25 4.12 9.27 -4.58
CA ASN A 25 3.45 8.91 -3.33
C ASN A 25 4.39 8.09 -2.41
N VAL A 26 5.71 8.18 -2.64
CA VAL A 26 6.75 7.63 -1.77
C VAL A 26 7.67 8.75 -1.33
N LEU A 27 7.60 9.09 -0.04
CA LEU A 27 8.47 10.09 0.56
C LEU A 27 9.71 9.42 1.16
N ILE A 28 10.84 10.12 1.08
CA ILE A 28 12.08 9.69 1.72
C ILE A 28 12.26 10.51 2.99
N THR A 29 12.45 9.85 4.13
CA THR A 29 12.77 10.53 5.39
C THR A 29 14.21 11.02 5.40
N ASP A 30 14.56 11.87 6.37
CA ASP A 30 15.94 12.36 6.57
C ASP A 30 16.97 11.22 6.75
N ASN A 31 16.51 10.05 7.21
CA ASN A 31 17.34 8.85 7.37
C ASN A 31 17.36 7.96 6.12
N GLY A 32 16.88 8.44 4.97
CA GLY A 32 16.85 7.68 3.72
C GLY A 32 15.79 6.56 3.68
N THR A 33 14.88 6.50 4.65
CA THR A 33 13.87 5.44 4.72
C THR A 33 12.65 5.84 3.88
N PRO A 34 12.19 5.00 2.94
CA PRO A 34 11.00 5.31 2.15
C PRO A 34 9.71 5.07 2.96
N LYS A 35 8.72 5.94 2.80
CA LYS A 35 7.39 5.88 3.41
C LYS A 35 6.31 6.12 2.37
N ILE A 36 5.25 5.32 2.41
CA ILE A 36 4.07 5.47 1.54
C ILE A 36 3.23 6.64 2.08
N CYS A 37 2.78 7.53 1.20
CA CYS A 37 1.91 8.65 1.52
C CYS A 37 0.73 8.77 0.54
N ASP A 38 -0.17 9.73 0.80
CA ASP A 38 -1.37 10.01 0.01
C ASP A 38 -2.38 8.86 -0.08
N PHE A 39 -3.15 8.70 0.99
CA PHE A 39 -4.21 7.70 1.12
C PHE A 39 -5.57 8.21 0.59
N GLY A 40 -5.59 9.27 -0.23
CA GLY A 40 -6.84 9.89 -0.70
C GLY A 40 -7.74 8.94 -1.52
N LEU A 41 -7.15 7.95 -2.20
CA LEU A 41 -7.86 6.91 -2.95
C LEU A 41 -7.88 5.54 -2.25
N SER A 42 -7.47 5.50 -0.97
CA SER A 42 -7.40 4.24 -0.25
C SER A 42 -8.77 3.71 0.15
N VAL A 43 -8.92 2.38 0.10
CA VAL A 43 -10.18 1.70 0.39
C VAL A 43 -9.96 0.63 1.44
N TYR A 44 -10.82 0.65 2.47
CA TYR A 44 -10.93 -0.46 3.41
C TYR A 44 -11.78 -1.58 2.82
N LEU A 45 -11.19 -2.76 2.64
CA LEU A 45 -11.88 -3.91 2.08
C LEU A 45 -12.62 -4.67 3.18
N SER A 46 -13.92 -4.39 3.27
CA SER A 46 -14.85 -5.16 4.10
C SER A 46 -15.10 -6.58 3.56
N ASN A 47 -14.88 -6.83 2.25
CA ASN A 47 -15.08 -8.13 1.61
C ASN A 47 -13.85 -8.59 0.79
N TRP A 48 -12.78 -8.99 1.48
CA TRP A 48 -11.49 -9.39 0.90
C TRP A 48 -11.57 -10.60 -0.06
N LYS A 49 -12.59 -11.45 0.10
CA LYS A 49 -12.78 -12.64 -0.76
C LYS A 49 -12.99 -12.28 -2.22
N LYS A 50 -13.52 -11.08 -2.54
CA LYS A 50 -13.74 -10.64 -3.93
C LYS A 50 -12.43 -10.38 -4.69
N TYR A 51 -11.37 -9.97 -3.99
CA TYR A 51 -10.10 -9.59 -4.60
C TYR A 51 -9.06 -10.72 -4.56
N LEU A 52 -9.21 -11.69 -3.63
CA LEU A 52 -8.36 -12.87 -3.57
C LEU A 52 -8.38 -13.70 -4.88
N PHE A 53 -9.52 -13.73 -5.60
CA PHE A 53 -9.65 -14.39 -6.89
C PHE A 53 -8.90 -13.69 -8.04
N ILE A 54 -8.41 -12.46 -7.84
CA ILE A 54 -7.72 -11.68 -8.89
C ILE A 54 -6.19 -11.84 -8.78
N ILE A 55 -5.69 -12.38 -7.67
CA ILE A 55 -4.25 -12.49 -7.37
C ILE A 55 -3.76 -13.95 -7.33
N GLN A 56 -4.55 -14.90 -7.86
CA GLN A 56 -4.12 -16.29 -8.13
C GLN A 56 -3.78 -16.47 -9.61
#